data_AF-A0A7Y5MZI4-F1
#
_entry.id   AF-A0A7Y5MZI4-F1
#
_cell.length_a   1.000
_cell.length_b   1.000
_cell.length_c   1.000
_cell.angle_alpha   90.00
_cell.angle_beta   90.00
_cell.angle_gamma   90.00
#
_symmetry.space_group_name_H-M   'P 1'
#
loop_
_entity.id
_entity.type
_entity.pdbx_description
1 polymer ?
#
loop_
_entity_poly.entity_id
_entity_poly.type
_entity_poly.pdbx_seq_one_letter_code
_entity_poly.pdbx_strand_id
1 'polypeptide(L)'
;MRLLAALPLLLLLSTLALAQDNPDPMRRVRDLEDRVKKLEEELKKLQDELAELKKSNVPTQAKPRQAGQLLWKLDMTSDLKGSGSLADLDGDGKLELVFGSYFNDQHVYCVEAATGKVRWRHASDGGPLDASTTCIDLDGDGKLESLSADSASGSLYCLAHDGKLKWTLKLPSGTDSPCAVADLDGDGKLEIVVGTMWGGRGGGKNGRVCCYSAADRQLIWQRDYPGCVQSEPVLLDLNGDKILDVVTTSWRGDNCIHAFEGKTGEPLWTFQTADDERNKGMGMYHGVALNKAADTIFAATCQGDVYAINLKGEQVWHLKFKDYLFGATLVADLDADGTEELVFGGGTIYAVSTKDGALKWKQPMNKSLDRGAVLCDADGDGDLDVLFNDGHLVRALDAKTGEPSFEYNARFKGSRWESISSAPIVGDFDGDGLLEYFGVIGLGTSELDGKNNYGMAFAITLGGKGAAWSTFRANLRRTGNPAHR
;
A
#
# COMPACT_ATOMS: atom_id res chain seq x y z
N MET A 1 16.37 -21.03 17.20
CA MET A 1 16.38 -22.30 17.98
C MET A 1 16.69 -23.54 17.16
N ARG A 2 16.05 -23.80 16.00
CA ARG A 2 16.34 -24.99 15.18
C ARG A 2 17.75 -25.02 14.55
N LEU A 3 18.34 -23.87 14.20
CA LEU A 3 19.74 -23.78 13.73
C LEU A 3 20.77 -24.16 14.82
N LEU A 4 20.51 -23.77 16.07
CA LEU A 4 21.38 -24.11 17.22
C LEU A 4 21.38 -25.61 17.54
N ALA A 5 20.28 -26.32 17.22
CA ALA A 5 20.19 -27.76 17.39
C ALA A 5 20.94 -28.56 16.29
N ALA A 6 21.13 -27.97 15.11
CA ALA A 6 21.79 -28.61 13.97
C ALA A 6 23.30 -28.27 13.86
N LEU A 7 23.75 -27.21 14.54
CA LEU A 7 25.15 -26.75 14.54
C LEU A 7 26.17 -27.84 14.92
N PRO A 8 25.95 -28.67 15.97
CA PRO A 8 26.89 -29.72 16.35
C PRO A 8 27.08 -30.76 15.23
N LEU A 9 26.01 -31.07 14.50
CA LEU A 9 25.99 -32.07 13.43
C LEU A 9 26.70 -31.56 12.16
N LEU A 10 26.48 -30.29 11.80
CA LEU A 10 27.14 -29.61 10.67
C LEU A 10 28.64 -29.45 10.91
N LEU A 11 29.03 -29.13 12.14
CA LEU A 11 30.42 -29.05 12.56
C LEU A 11 31.10 -30.43 12.54
N LEU A 12 30.41 -31.49 12.96
CA LEU A 12 30.90 -32.87 12.85
C LEU A 12 31.10 -33.31 11.38
N LEU A 13 30.20 -32.91 10.47
CA LEU A 13 30.31 -33.22 9.05
C LEU A 13 31.46 -32.47 8.36
N SER A 14 31.68 -31.20 8.74
CA SER A 14 32.80 -30.39 8.23
C SER A 14 34.18 -30.91 8.66
N THR A 15 34.26 -31.54 9.85
CA THR A 15 35.49 -32.12 10.39
C THR A 15 35.83 -33.45 9.73
N LEU A 16 34.82 -34.26 9.38
CA LEU A 16 34.99 -35.50 8.63
C LEU A 16 35.48 -35.26 7.18
N ALA A 17 34.96 -34.23 6.51
CA ALA A 17 35.26 -33.94 5.10
C ALA A 17 36.71 -33.47 4.87
N LEU A 18 37.28 -32.65 5.76
CA LEU A 18 38.62 -32.08 5.58
C LEU A 18 39.75 -32.93 6.16
N ALA A 19 39.43 -33.90 7.01
CA ALA A 19 40.44 -34.79 7.58
C ALA A 19 40.94 -35.83 6.55
N GLN A 20 40.23 -36.03 5.42
CA GLN A 20 40.58 -37.03 4.39
C GLN A 20 41.88 -36.74 3.63
N ASP A 21 42.44 -35.53 3.72
CA ASP A 21 43.61 -35.12 2.94
C ASP A 21 44.96 -35.29 3.65
N ASN A 22 44.98 -35.73 4.93
CA ASN A 22 46.23 -35.93 5.67
C ASN A 22 46.61 -37.44 5.73
N PRO A 23 47.71 -37.87 5.09
CA PRO A 23 48.08 -39.29 5.00
C PRO A 23 48.62 -39.88 6.31
N ASP A 24 48.93 -39.06 7.32
CA ASP A 24 49.38 -39.50 8.65
C ASP A 24 48.19 -39.61 9.63
N PRO A 25 47.80 -40.83 10.04
CA PRO A 25 46.67 -41.06 10.94
C PRO A 25 46.83 -40.39 12.31
N MET A 26 48.04 -40.32 12.85
CA MET A 26 48.28 -39.75 14.18
C MET A 26 48.19 -38.23 14.18
N ARG A 27 48.56 -37.61 13.06
CA ARG A 27 48.42 -36.15 12.87
C ARG A 27 46.96 -35.75 12.64
N ARG A 28 46.22 -36.57 11.88
CA ARG A 28 44.77 -36.39 11.68
C ARG A 28 43.97 -36.44 12.99
N VAL A 29 44.33 -37.33 13.92
CA VAL A 29 43.69 -37.40 15.24
C VAL A 29 43.94 -36.12 16.04
N ARG A 30 45.19 -35.62 16.08
CA ARG A 30 45.51 -34.37 16.80
C ARG A 30 44.80 -33.15 16.21
N ASP A 31 44.76 -33.04 14.89
CA ASP A 31 44.08 -31.93 14.20
C ASP A 31 42.56 -31.95 14.50
N LEU A 32 41.96 -33.14 14.65
CA LEU A 32 40.57 -33.30 15.06
C LEU A 32 40.36 -32.94 16.53
N GLU A 33 41.25 -33.37 17.43
CA GLU A 33 41.18 -33.06 18.86
C GLU A 33 41.26 -31.54 19.12
N ASP A 34 42.20 -30.84 18.48
CA ASP A 34 42.36 -29.39 18.60
C ASP A 34 41.12 -28.62 18.09
N ARG A 35 40.49 -29.14 17.04
CA ARG A 35 39.32 -28.52 16.42
C ARG A 35 38.04 -28.76 17.21
N VAL A 36 37.87 -29.97 17.77
CA VAL A 36 36.79 -30.26 18.74
C VAL A 36 36.90 -29.31 19.93
N LYS A 37 38.11 -29.13 20.48
CA LYS A 37 38.33 -28.22 21.60
C LYS A 37 37.93 -26.77 21.29
N LYS A 38 38.28 -26.26 20.10
CA LYS A 38 37.87 -24.92 19.67
C LYS A 38 36.35 -24.77 19.53
N LEU A 39 35.66 -25.83 19.08
CA LEU A 39 34.20 -25.84 18.97
C LEU A 39 33.51 -25.92 20.34
N GLU A 40 34.08 -26.65 21.29
CA GLU A 40 33.61 -26.65 22.67
C GLU A 40 33.71 -25.26 23.31
N GLU A 41 34.78 -24.51 23.02
CA GLU A 41 34.95 -23.12 23.46
C GLU A 41 33.92 -22.17 22.82
N GLU A 42 33.67 -22.29 21.51
CA GLU A 42 32.64 -21.49 20.81
C GLU A 42 31.22 -21.83 21.30
N LEU A 43 30.91 -23.11 21.52
CA LEU A 43 29.63 -23.54 22.06
C LEU A 43 29.39 -22.96 23.46
N LYS A 44 30.43 -22.98 24.31
CA LYS A 44 30.36 -22.40 25.64
C LYS A 44 30.10 -20.89 25.59
N LYS A 45 30.79 -20.16 24.70
CA LYS A 45 30.57 -18.72 24.50
C LYS A 45 29.11 -18.41 24.12
N LEU A 46 28.55 -19.16 23.17
CA LEU A 46 27.14 -19.01 22.76
C LEU A 46 26.16 -19.34 23.88
N GLN A 47 26.46 -20.34 24.71
CA GLN A 47 25.65 -20.69 25.88
C GLN A 47 25.67 -19.57 26.93
N ASP A 48 26.82 -18.94 27.16
CA ASP A 48 26.98 -17.81 28.08
C ASP A 48 26.23 -16.57 27.57
N GLU A 49 26.33 -16.23 26.28
CA GLU A 49 25.55 -15.15 25.64
C GLU A 49 24.04 -15.40 25.75
N LEU A 50 23.59 -16.64 25.54
CA LEU A 50 22.19 -17.02 25.72
C LEU A 50 21.74 -16.91 27.19
N ALA A 51 22.62 -17.20 28.14
CA ALA A 51 22.33 -17.06 29.56
C ALA A 51 22.24 -15.59 29.98
N GLU A 52 23.05 -14.69 29.41
CA GLU A 52 22.92 -13.24 29.60
C GLU A 52 21.62 -12.69 29.00
N LEU A 53 21.26 -13.09 27.77
CA LEU A 53 19.99 -12.71 27.15
C LEU A 53 18.77 -13.16 27.96
N LYS A 54 18.87 -14.30 28.65
CA LYS A 54 17.82 -14.77 29.58
C LYS A 54 17.79 -13.99 30.90
N LYS A 55 18.89 -13.36 31.30
CA LYS A 55 19.00 -12.52 32.50
C LYS A 55 18.59 -11.08 32.26
N SER A 56 18.77 -10.55 31.03
CA SER A 56 18.12 -9.29 30.65
C SER A 56 16.61 -9.52 30.74
N ASN A 57 15.95 -8.79 31.64
CA ASN A 57 14.50 -8.79 31.80
C ASN A 57 13.82 -8.48 30.46
N VAL A 58 13.54 -9.51 29.66
CA VAL A 58 12.41 -9.48 28.74
C VAL A 58 11.18 -9.55 29.64
N PRO A 59 10.30 -8.54 29.65
CA PRO A 59 9.09 -8.60 30.45
C PRO A 59 8.35 -9.90 30.15
N THR A 60 8.21 -10.74 31.16
CA THR A 60 7.36 -11.93 31.14
C THR A 60 5.94 -11.50 30.78
N GLN A 61 5.43 -12.05 29.66
CA GLN A 61 4.06 -11.94 29.15
C GLN A 61 3.32 -10.68 29.60
N ALA A 62 3.45 -9.62 28.78
CA ALA A 62 2.41 -8.61 28.72
C ALA A 62 1.05 -9.31 28.64
N LYS A 63 0.04 -8.80 29.35
CA LYS A 63 -1.35 -9.23 29.14
C LYS A 63 -1.60 -9.25 27.63
N PRO A 64 -2.38 -10.22 27.09
CA PRO A 64 -2.73 -10.21 25.68
C PRO A 64 -3.22 -8.81 25.32
N ARG A 65 -2.55 -8.16 24.36
CA ARG A 65 -2.93 -6.84 23.87
C ARG A 65 -4.35 -6.97 23.34
N GLN A 66 -5.25 -6.13 23.83
CA GLN A 66 -6.64 -6.17 23.40
C GLN A 66 -6.76 -5.37 22.10
N ALA A 67 -7.46 -5.90 21.10
CA ALA A 67 -7.78 -5.15 19.89
C ALA A 67 -8.59 -3.87 20.23
N GLY A 68 -8.43 -2.82 19.43
CA GLY A 68 -9.18 -1.57 19.57
C GLY A 68 -8.67 -0.64 20.68
N GLN A 69 -7.42 -0.79 21.13
CA GLN A 69 -6.79 0.14 22.06
C GLN A 69 -6.12 1.28 21.30
N LEU A 70 -6.28 2.52 21.76
CA LEU A 70 -5.56 3.66 21.19
C LEU A 70 -4.06 3.53 21.51
N LEU A 71 -3.23 3.50 20.48
CA LEU A 71 -1.77 3.48 20.62
C LEU A 71 -1.23 4.91 20.76
N TRP A 72 -1.53 5.77 19.79
CA TRP A 72 -1.17 7.18 19.82
C TRP A 72 -2.13 8.01 18.98
N LYS A 73 -2.02 9.33 19.13
CA LYS A 73 -2.77 10.32 18.37
C LYS A 73 -1.92 11.57 18.11
N LEU A 74 -2.12 12.19 16.96
CA LEU A 74 -1.46 13.40 16.51
C LEU A 74 -2.51 14.41 16.01
N ASP A 75 -2.58 15.56 16.68
CA ASP A 75 -3.48 16.65 16.29
C ASP A 75 -3.04 17.23 14.93
N MET A 76 -3.99 17.38 14.01
CA MET A 76 -3.76 17.92 12.67
C MET A 76 -4.70 19.11 12.40
N THR A 77 -4.24 20.08 11.62
CA THR A 77 -5.08 21.22 11.21
C THR A 77 -5.95 20.90 9.99
N SER A 78 -5.84 19.69 9.42
CA SER A 78 -6.60 19.21 8.27
C SER A 78 -6.84 17.70 8.36
N ASP A 79 -7.78 17.19 7.55
CA ASP A 79 -7.91 15.77 7.28
C ASP A 79 -6.89 15.28 6.24
N LEU A 80 -6.96 13.98 5.97
CA LEU A 80 -6.21 13.26 4.95
C LEU A 80 -7.20 12.66 3.97
N LYS A 81 -6.95 12.80 2.67
CA LYS A 81 -7.78 12.19 1.62
C LYS A 81 -7.09 10.96 1.03
N GLY A 82 -5.83 11.08 0.61
CA GLY A 82 -5.04 9.95 0.13
C GLY A 82 -4.80 8.86 1.17
N SER A 83 -4.10 7.81 0.79
CA SER A 83 -3.41 6.92 1.73
C SER A 83 -2.05 7.51 2.13
N GLY A 84 -1.52 7.08 3.25
CA GLY A 84 -0.09 7.12 3.52
C GLY A 84 0.66 5.89 2.97
N SER A 85 1.96 5.87 3.20
CA SER A 85 2.84 4.71 3.09
C SER A 85 3.38 4.34 4.47
N LEU A 86 3.51 3.04 4.74
CA LEU A 86 4.23 2.50 5.89
C LEU A 86 5.50 1.86 5.37
N ALA A 87 6.68 2.30 5.82
CA ALA A 87 7.96 1.72 5.39
C ALA A 87 9.09 2.07 6.34
N ASP A 88 10.14 1.24 6.39
CA ASP A 88 11.43 1.61 6.98
C ASP A 88 12.17 2.50 5.97
N LEU A 89 12.14 3.83 6.19
CA LEU A 89 12.66 4.80 5.23
C LEU A 89 14.18 4.86 5.24
N ASP A 90 14.80 4.63 6.39
CA ASP A 90 16.24 4.86 6.61
C ASP A 90 17.07 3.61 6.85
N GLY A 91 16.42 2.45 6.89
CA GLY A 91 17.02 1.13 7.05
C GLY A 91 17.36 0.78 8.50
N ASP A 92 16.73 1.43 9.49
CA ASP A 92 17.01 1.20 10.91
C ASP A 92 16.21 0.03 11.53
N GLY A 93 15.31 -0.57 10.76
CA GLY A 93 14.45 -1.68 11.16
C GLY A 93 13.16 -1.25 11.87
N LYS A 94 12.88 0.05 11.98
CA LYS A 94 11.60 0.59 12.47
C LYS A 94 10.81 1.16 11.30
N LEU A 95 9.49 1.15 11.44
CA LEU A 95 8.61 1.66 10.41
C LEU A 95 8.26 3.12 10.65
N GLU A 96 8.23 3.88 9.55
CA GLU A 96 7.65 5.20 9.46
C GLU A 96 6.35 5.19 8.69
N LEU A 97 5.44 6.07 9.09
CA LEU A 97 4.24 6.42 8.34
C LEU A 97 4.47 7.75 7.62
N VAL A 98 4.35 7.78 6.30
CA VAL A 98 4.44 8.98 5.47
C VAL A 98 3.11 9.29 4.80
N PHE A 99 2.58 10.49 4.97
CA PHE A 99 1.24 10.84 4.48
C PHE A 99 1.07 12.34 4.24
N GLY A 100 0.19 12.72 3.30
CA GLY A 100 -0.03 14.12 2.91
C GLY A 100 -1.32 14.71 3.47
N SER A 101 -1.24 15.92 4.04
CA SER A 101 -2.42 16.63 4.56
C SER A 101 -3.08 17.55 3.52
N TYR A 102 -4.37 17.80 3.72
CA TYR A 102 -5.22 18.51 2.76
C TYR A 102 -5.20 20.05 2.96
N PHE A 103 -6.22 20.77 2.47
CA PHE A 103 -6.20 22.23 2.25
C PHE A 103 -5.74 23.13 3.41
N ASN A 104 -5.98 22.77 4.67
CA ASN A 104 -5.68 23.65 5.81
C ASN A 104 -4.27 23.46 6.37
N ASP A 105 -3.55 22.43 5.91
CA ASP A 105 -2.26 22.06 6.45
C ASP A 105 -1.22 21.89 5.34
N GLN A 106 -1.53 21.14 4.28
CA GLN A 106 -0.73 21.07 3.04
C GLN A 106 0.72 20.63 3.26
N HIS A 107 0.94 19.71 4.19
CA HIS A 107 2.25 19.14 4.52
C HIS A 107 2.29 17.65 4.21
N VAL A 108 3.44 17.17 3.73
CA VAL A 108 3.82 15.76 3.87
C VAL A 108 4.36 15.56 5.28
N TYR A 109 3.80 14.63 6.03
CA TYR A 109 4.28 14.20 7.34
C TYR A 109 5.05 12.90 7.22
N CYS A 110 6.07 12.76 8.07
CA CYS A 110 6.62 11.47 8.45
C CYS A 110 6.61 11.36 9.97
N VAL A 111 6.02 10.27 10.46
CA VAL A 111 5.96 9.96 11.89
C VAL A 111 6.52 8.56 12.14
N GLU A 112 7.12 8.37 13.31
CA GLU A 112 7.46 7.02 13.81
C GLU A 112 6.15 6.23 13.95
N ALA A 113 6.01 5.07 13.29
CA ALA A 113 4.76 4.32 13.27
C ALA A 113 4.35 3.84 14.67
N ALA A 114 5.32 3.45 15.51
CA ALA A 114 5.10 2.97 16.87
C ALA A 114 4.59 4.06 17.84
N THR A 115 4.95 5.32 17.63
CA THR A 115 4.77 6.39 18.64
C THR A 115 3.96 7.59 18.15
N GLY A 116 3.78 7.74 16.84
CA GLY A 116 3.17 8.92 16.23
C GLY A 116 4.04 10.18 16.31
N LYS A 117 5.28 10.06 16.79
CA LYS A 117 6.20 11.20 16.91
C LYS A 117 6.63 11.67 15.53
N VAL A 118 6.38 12.95 15.25
CA VAL A 118 6.80 13.58 13.99
C VAL A 118 8.31 13.59 13.89
N ARG A 119 8.84 12.92 12.86
CA ARG A 119 10.26 12.95 12.48
C ARG A 119 10.55 14.22 11.69
N TRP A 120 9.72 14.49 10.68
CA TRP A 120 9.80 15.67 9.84
C TRP A 120 8.44 15.99 9.21
N ARG A 121 8.34 17.21 8.69
CA ARG A 121 7.26 17.64 7.80
C ARG A 121 7.82 18.47 6.66
N HIS A 122 7.21 18.36 5.49
CA HIS A 122 7.55 19.15 4.32
C HIS A 122 6.32 19.91 3.83
N ALA A 123 6.39 21.24 3.77
CA ALA A 123 5.29 22.04 3.24
C ALA A 123 5.24 21.93 1.71
N SER A 124 4.07 21.70 1.14
CA SER A 124 3.87 21.84 -0.30
C SER A 124 3.90 23.32 -0.72
N ASP A 125 3.95 23.58 -2.03
CA ASP A 125 3.90 24.92 -2.62
C ASP A 125 2.48 25.51 -2.64
N GLY A 126 1.69 25.26 -1.59
CA GLY A 126 0.35 25.82 -1.42
C GLY A 126 -0.81 24.94 -1.92
N GLY A 127 -0.56 23.68 -2.24
CA GLY A 127 -1.56 22.73 -2.75
C GLY A 127 -1.90 21.63 -1.74
N PRO A 128 -3.17 21.16 -1.68
CA PRO A 128 -3.49 20.00 -0.87
C PRO A 128 -2.84 18.73 -1.44
N LEU A 129 -2.63 17.73 -0.59
CA LEU A 129 -2.06 16.43 -0.97
C LEU A 129 -3.16 15.35 -0.91
N ASP A 130 -3.95 15.19 -1.99
CA ASP A 130 -4.94 14.09 -2.10
C ASP A 130 -4.30 12.79 -2.57
N ALA A 131 -3.28 12.88 -3.43
CA ALA A 131 -2.57 11.70 -3.92
C ALA A 131 -1.90 10.95 -2.76
N SER A 132 -2.03 9.63 -2.78
CA SER A 132 -1.39 8.77 -1.80
C SER A 132 0.14 8.78 -1.99
N THR A 133 0.90 8.85 -0.91
CA THR A 133 2.37 8.85 -0.96
C THR A 133 2.93 7.51 -1.41
N THR A 134 3.98 7.51 -2.22
CA THR A 134 4.75 6.31 -2.63
C THR A 134 6.16 6.38 -2.03
N CYS A 135 6.59 5.31 -1.35
CA CYS A 135 7.96 5.18 -0.82
C CYS A 135 8.76 4.16 -1.63
N ILE A 136 9.92 4.55 -2.17
CA ILE A 136 10.79 3.70 -3.00
C ILE A 136 12.23 4.18 -2.98
N ASP A 137 13.19 3.25 -3.03
CA ASP A 137 14.62 3.54 -3.25
C ASP A 137 14.80 3.94 -4.73
N LEU A 138 14.87 5.25 -4.99
CA LEU A 138 14.83 5.78 -6.34
C LEU A 138 16.21 5.98 -6.93
N ASP A 139 17.23 6.17 -6.09
CA ASP A 139 18.62 6.37 -6.51
C ASP A 139 19.57 5.20 -6.20
N GLY A 140 19.06 4.14 -5.58
CA GLY A 140 19.80 2.91 -5.30
C GLY A 140 20.75 3.03 -4.10
N ASP A 141 20.55 4.00 -3.21
CA ASP A 141 21.38 4.20 -2.02
C ASP A 141 21.00 3.29 -0.84
N GLY A 142 19.91 2.53 -0.99
CA GLY A 142 19.40 1.60 0.02
C GLY A 142 18.46 2.24 1.05
N LYS A 143 18.17 3.54 0.93
CA LYS A 143 17.13 4.25 1.69
C LYS A 143 15.98 4.61 0.76
N LEU A 144 14.81 4.83 1.34
CA LEU A 144 13.61 5.11 0.55
C LEU A 144 13.39 6.62 0.44
N GLU A 145 13.08 7.07 -0.76
CA GLU A 145 12.47 8.37 -1.02
C GLU A 145 10.96 8.30 -0.90
N SER A 146 10.36 9.40 -0.45
CA SER A 146 8.92 9.65 -0.50
C SER A 146 8.57 10.50 -1.72
N LEU A 147 7.65 10.02 -2.55
CA LEU A 147 7.04 10.73 -3.66
C LEU A 147 5.62 11.16 -3.27
N SER A 148 5.37 12.47 -3.30
CA SER A 148 4.07 13.06 -2.98
C SER A 148 3.74 14.16 -3.97
N ALA A 149 2.52 14.17 -4.51
CA ALA A 149 2.09 15.14 -5.50
C ALA A 149 1.01 16.05 -4.92
N ASP A 150 1.08 17.34 -5.23
CA ASP A 150 0.03 18.29 -4.86
C ASP A 150 -1.03 18.46 -5.96
N SER A 151 -2.29 18.55 -5.52
CA SER A 151 -3.45 18.55 -6.40
C SER A 151 -3.73 19.89 -7.09
N ALA A 152 -3.13 21.00 -6.64
CA ALA A 152 -3.48 22.34 -7.12
C ALA A 152 -2.45 22.90 -8.10
N SER A 153 -1.19 22.83 -7.71
CA SER A 153 -0.04 23.32 -8.45
C SER A 153 0.47 22.25 -9.44
N GLY A 154 0.33 20.96 -9.14
CA GLY A 154 0.88 19.88 -9.97
C GLY A 154 2.38 19.73 -9.82
N SER A 155 2.88 19.85 -8.59
CA SER A 155 4.28 19.60 -8.26
C SER A 155 4.37 18.22 -7.60
N LEU A 156 5.27 17.39 -8.14
CA LEU A 156 5.64 16.11 -7.55
C LEU A 156 6.95 16.29 -6.78
N TYR A 157 6.90 16.09 -5.47
CA TYR A 157 8.03 16.22 -4.57
C TYR A 157 8.71 14.88 -4.37
N CYS A 158 10.03 14.86 -4.44
CA CYS A 158 10.85 13.76 -3.99
C CYS A 158 11.59 14.16 -2.71
N LEU A 159 11.22 13.53 -1.60
CA LEU A 159 11.76 13.80 -0.27
C LEU A 159 12.63 12.61 0.14
N ALA A 160 13.84 12.89 0.64
CA ALA A 160 14.68 11.86 1.25
C ALA A 160 14.05 11.32 2.54
N HIS A 161 14.57 10.20 3.05
CA HIS A 161 14.19 9.62 4.36
C HIS A 161 14.19 10.61 5.54
N ASP A 162 14.99 11.67 5.48
CA ASP A 162 15.07 12.72 6.51
C ASP A 162 14.18 13.95 6.23
N GLY A 163 13.35 13.90 5.20
CA GLY A 163 12.40 14.95 4.81
C GLY A 163 13.00 16.08 3.98
N LYS A 164 14.30 16.03 3.65
CA LYS A 164 14.91 17.01 2.74
C LYS A 164 14.42 16.81 1.32
N LEU A 165 14.06 17.90 0.67
CA LEU A 165 13.72 17.92 -0.74
C LEU A 165 14.95 17.58 -1.60
N LYS A 166 14.89 16.48 -2.34
CA LYS A 166 15.89 16.12 -3.35
C LYS A 166 15.64 16.88 -4.64
N TRP A 167 14.39 16.87 -5.10
CA TRP A 167 13.95 17.60 -6.29
C TRP A 167 12.42 17.74 -6.33
N THR A 168 11.96 18.66 -7.18
CA THR A 168 10.55 18.82 -7.54
C THR A 168 10.41 18.67 -9.06
N LEU A 169 9.41 17.89 -9.49
CA LEU A 169 9.03 17.76 -10.89
C LEU A 169 7.72 18.51 -11.13
N LYS A 170 7.71 19.39 -12.14
CA LYS A 170 6.49 20.09 -12.55
C LYS A 170 5.68 19.25 -13.52
N LEU A 171 4.51 18.82 -13.08
CA LEU A 171 3.54 18.10 -13.89
C LEU A 171 2.76 19.07 -14.78
N PRO A 172 2.15 18.58 -15.87
CA PRO A 172 1.39 19.43 -16.77
C PRO A 172 0.11 20.04 -16.16
N SER A 173 -0.38 19.48 -15.06
CA SER A 173 -1.52 19.94 -14.25
C SER A 173 -1.50 19.30 -12.86
N GLY A 174 -2.39 19.75 -11.97
CA GLY A 174 -2.61 19.14 -10.66
C GLY A 174 -3.00 17.65 -10.76
N THR A 175 -2.70 16.90 -9.71
CA THR A 175 -3.00 15.46 -9.67
C THR A 175 -3.48 14.98 -8.31
N ASP A 176 -4.48 14.10 -8.33
CA ASP A 176 -4.91 13.30 -7.19
C ASP A 176 -4.47 11.83 -7.34
N SER A 177 -3.75 11.52 -8.43
CA SER A 177 -3.26 10.19 -8.75
C SER A 177 -1.91 9.96 -8.07
N PRO A 178 -1.77 8.89 -7.26
CA PRO A 178 -0.45 8.41 -6.85
C PRO A 178 0.42 8.06 -8.06
N CYS A 179 1.73 8.25 -7.95
CA CYS A 179 2.64 7.81 -9.00
C CYS A 179 2.92 6.31 -8.90
N ALA A 180 3.05 5.66 -10.05
CA ALA A 180 3.57 4.31 -10.19
C ALA A 180 5.04 4.39 -10.63
N VAL A 181 5.89 3.52 -10.09
CA VAL A 181 7.35 3.55 -10.36
C VAL A 181 7.84 2.16 -10.74
N ALA A 182 8.54 2.05 -11.86
CA ALA A 182 9.03 0.80 -12.42
C ALA A 182 10.04 1.06 -13.54
N ASP A 183 10.87 0.06 -13.85
CA ASP A 183 11.55 -0.02 -15.15
C ASP A 183 10.49 -0.34 -16.22
N LEU A 184 10.27 0.61 -17.14
CA LEU A 184 9.27 0.56 -18.21
C LEU A 184 9.87 0.48 -19.61
N ASP A 185 11.20 0.46 -19.73
CA ASP A 185 11.87 0.34 -21.03
C ASP A 185 12.91 -0.79 -21.12
N GLY A 186 13.12 -1.50 -20.01
CA GLY A 186 14.00 -2.65 -19.84
C GLY A 186 15.46 -2.29 -19.64
N ASP A 187 15.80 -1.03 -19.32
CA ASP A 187 17.19 -0.57 -19.19
C ASP A 187 17.78 -0.72 -17.77
N GLY A 188 16.97 -1.19 -16.81
CA GLY A 188 17.35 -1.37 -15.42
C GLY A 188 17.28 -0.11 -14.56
N LYS A 189 16.83 1.03 -15.10
CA LYS A 189 16.52 2.25 -14.35
C LYS A 189 15.01 2.37 -14.15
N LEU A 190 14.62 3.25 -13.23
CA LEU A 190 13.23 3.46 -12.89
C LEU A 190 12.65 4.65 -13.66
N GLU A 191 11.41 4.48 -14.10
CA GLU A 191 10.53 5.51 -14.61
C GLU A 191 9.39 5.79 -13.62
N ILE A 192 8.86 7.00 -13.70
CA ILE A 192 7.74 7.48 -12.89
C ILE A 192 6.57 7.73 -13.84
N VAL A 193 5.47 7.01 -13.63
CA VAL A 193 4.20 7.21 -14.35
C VAL A 193 3.21 7.91 -13.44
N VAL A 194 2.61 8.97 -13.95
CA VAL A 194 1.65 9.79 -13.22
C VAL A 194 0.49 10.20 -14.10
N GLY A 195 -0.71 10.01 -13.58
CA GLY A 195 -1.93 10.58 -14.15
C GLY A 195 -2.11 12.02 -13.69
N THR A 196 -2.68 12.88 -14.50
CA THR A 196 -3.04 14.24 -14.11
C THR A 196 -4.50 14.55 -14.39
N MET A 197 -5.03 15.55 -13.68
CA MET A 197 -6.37 16.07 -13.90
C MET A 197 -6.37 17.06 -15.07
N TRP A 198 -7.54 17.64 -15.36
CA TRP A 198 -7.69 18.67 -16.39
C TRP A 198 -6.60 19.74 -16.33
N GLY A 199 -6.10 20.14 -17.50
CA GLY A 199 -5.30 21.36 -17.62
C GLY A 199 -6.07 22.54 -17.03
N GLY A 200 -5.40 23.43 -16.28
CA GLY A 200 -6.01 24.58 -15.59
C GLY A 200 -6.78 25.53 -16.51
N ARG A 201 -7.09 26.76 -16.07
CA ARG A 201 -7.93 27.70 -16.87
C ARG A 201 -7.36 27.91 -18.29
N GLY A 202 -7.97 27.27 -19.29
CA GLY A 202 -7.56 27.28 -20.70
C GLY A 202 -7.02 25.96 -21.26
N GLY A 203 -6.79 24.94 -20.44
CA GLY A 203 -6.07 23.69 -20.78
C GLY A 203 -6.91 22.51 -21.28
N GLY A 204 -8.13 22.74 -21.78
CA GLY A 204 -9.02 21.68 -22.27
C GLY A 204 -9.67 20.84 -21.17
N LYS A 205 -10.52 19.88 -21.55
CA LYS A 205 -11.23 18.97 -20.64
C LYS A 205 -10.49 17.64 -20.43
N ASN A 206 -9.20 17.61 -20.73
CA ASN A 206 -8.41 16.39 -20.74
C ASN A 206 -7.28 16.50 -19.71
N GLY A 207 -7.08 15.42 -18.97
CA GLY A 207 -5.89 15.14 -18.18
C GLY A 207 -4.81 14.51 -19.05
N ARG A 208 -3.74 14.03 -18.42
CA ARG A 208 -2.63 13.37 -19.11
C ARG A 208 -2.16 12.15 -18.35
N VAL A 209 -1.64 11.17 -19.07
CA VAL A 209 -0.76 10.14 -18.51
C VAL A 209 0.64 10.46 -18.98
N CYS A 210 1.56 10.64 -18.04
CA CYS A 210 2.94 11.05 -18.30
C CYS A 210 3.91 10.02 -17.72
N CYS A 211 4.96 9.71 -18.48
CA CYS A 211 6.08 8.90 -18.03
C CYS A 211 7.37 9.74 -18.06
N TYR A 212 8.09 9.73 -16.95
CA TYR A 212 9.35 10.46 -16.77
C TYR A 212 10.45 9.50 -16.35
N SER A 213 11.69 9.72 -16.78
CA SER A 213 12.83 9.01 -16.17
C SER A 213 13.02 9.48 -14.74
N ALA A 214 13.16 8.58 -13.77
CA ALA A 214 13.47 8.98 -12.39
C ALA A 214 14.89 9.57 -12.26
N ALA A 215 15.81 9.09 -13.10
CA ALA A 215 17.23 9.43 -13.03
C ALA A 215 17.52 10.87 -13.47
N ASP A 216 16.84 11.36 -14.51
CA ASP A 216 17.05 12.72 -15.07
C ASP A 216 15.80 13.63 -15.04
N ARG A 217 14.62 13.07 -14.73
CA ARG A 217 13.30 13.73 -14.71
C ARG A 217 12.87 14.28 -16.07
N GLN A 218 13.47 13.81 -17.15
CA GLN A 218 13.02 14.12 -18.50
C GLN A 218 11.73 13.36 -18.81
N LEU A 219 10.83 14.05 -19.52
CA LEU A 219 9.62 13.43 -20.04
C LEU A 219 10.01 12.44 -21.15
N ILE A 220 9.62 11.19 -21.00
CA ILE A 220 9.84 10.13 -22.00
C ILE A 220 8.68 10.15 -22.99
N TRP A 221 7.46 10.04 -22.49
CA TRP A 221 6.23 10.14 -23.29
C TRP A 221 5.09 10.74 -22.46
N GLN A 222 4.13 11.32 -23.18
CA GLN A 222 2.85 11.76 -22.61
C GLN A 222 1.72 11.43 -23.58
N ARG A 223 0.52 11.18 -23.04
CA ARG A 223 -0.71 11.04 -23.80
C ARG A 223 -1.80 11.91 -23.20
N ASP A 224 -2.52 12.62 -24.07
CA ASP A 224 -3.73 13.32 -23.68
C ASP A 224 -4.80 12.28 -23.34
N TYR A 225 -5.54 12.55 -22.28
CA TYR A 225 -6.47 11.60 -21.70
C TYR A 225 -7.84 12.25 -21.48
N PRO A 226 -8.93 11.73 -22.08
CA PRO A 226 -10.26 12.33 -21.88
C PRO A 226 -10.72 12.20 -20.42
N GLY A 227 -10.95 13.33 -19.74
CA GLY A 227 -11.28 13.35 -18.31
C GLY A 227 -10.05 13.44 -17.41
N CYS A 228 -10.21 13.06 -16.14
CA CYS A 228 -9.15 13.05 -15.15
C CYS A 228 -8.63 11.64 -14.93
N VAL A 229 -7.32 11.53 -14.71
CA VAL A 229 -6.71 10.34 -14.11
C VAL A 229 -6.46 10.64 -12.64
N GLN A 230 -7.34 10.14 -11.77
CA GLN A 230 -7.26 10.29 -10.30
C GLN A 230 -6.86 8.99 -9.59
N SER A 231 -6.63 7.94 -10.36
CA SER A 231 -6.23 6.63 -9.86
C SER A 231 -4.77 6.39 -10.19
N GLU A 232 -4.06 5.67 -9.31
CA GLU A 232 -2.71 5.20 -9.60
C GLU A 232 -2.72 4.37 -10.90
N PRO A 233 -1.83 4.66 -11.87
CA PRO A 233 -1.63 3.81 -13.03
C PRO A 233 -1.19 2.41 -12.60
N VAL A 234 -1.85 1.37 -13.12
CA VAL A 234 -1.50 -0.02 -12.81
C VAL A 234 -0.47 -0.49 -13.83
N LEU A 235 0.62 -1.08 -13.33
CA LEU A 235 1.74 -1.55 -14.15
C LEU A 235 1.75 -3.08 -14.23
N LEU A 236 1.62 -3.62 -15.44
CA LEU A 236 1.65 -5.06 -15.72
C LEU A 236 2.05 -5.31 -17.17
N ASP A 237 2.73 -6.42 -17.45
CA ASP A 237 3.02 -6.83 -18.82
C ASP A 237 1.74 -7.33 -19.50
N LEU A 238 1.19 -6.56 -20.45
CA LEU A 238 -0.05 -6.90 -21.15
C LEU A 238 0.20 -7.71 -22.42
N ASN A 239 1.41 -7.64 -22.97
CA ASN A 239 1.70 -8.11 -24.34
C ASN A 239 2.70 -9.30 -24.37
N GLY A 240 3.31 -9.64 -23.23
CA GLY A 240 4.23 -10.76 -23.04
C GLY A 240 5.68 -10.47 -23.41
N ASP A 241 6.06 -9.21 -23.60
CA ASP A 241 7.43 -8.80 -23.93
C ASP A 241 8.35 -8.65 -22.70
N LYS A 242 7.81 -8.84 -21.49
CA LYS A 242 8.47 -8.69 -20.19
C LYS A 242 8.83 -7.24 -19.84
N ILE A 243 8.31 -6.28 -20.58
CA ILE A 243 8.27 -4.87 -20.23
C ILE A 243 6.87 -4.61 -19.67
N LEU A 244 6.76 -3.82 -18.61
CA LEU A 244 5.45 -3.52 -18.07
C LEU A 244 4.77 -2.46 -18.91
N ASP A 245 3.46 -2.60 -19.05
CA ASP A 245 2.56 -1.65 -19.67
C ASP A 245 1.75 -0.89 -18.62
N VAL A 246 1.05 0.15 -19.05
CA VAL A 246 0.34 1.09 -18.18
C VAL A 246 -1.16 0.99 -18.41
N VAL A 247 -1.93 0.71 -17.35
CA VAL A 247 -3.41 0.73 -17.37
C VAL A 247 -3.93 1.87 -16.50
N THR A 248 -4.83 2.69 -17.06
CA THR A 248 -5.47 3.82 -16.36
C THR A 248 -6.96 3.86 -16.58
N THR A 249 -7.68 4.53 -15.66
CA THR A 249 -9.14 4.71 -15.73
C THR A 249 -9.53 6.18 -15.89
N SER A 250 -10.62 6.43 -16.61
CA SER A 250 -11.21 7.78 -16.76
C SER A 250 -12.23 8.10 -15.68
N TRP A 251 -12.02 9.22 -14.98
CA TRP A 251 -13.05 9.93 -14.21
C TRP A 251 -13.49 11.21 -14.91
N ARG A 252 -14.80 11.46 -15.02
CA ARG A 252 -15.34 12.68 -15.70
C ARG A 252 -14.84 12.87 -17.14
N GLY A 253 -14.77 11.77 -17.90
CA GLY A 253 -14.21 11.68 -19.25
C GLY A 253 -15.04 10.82 -20.19
N ASP A 254 -14.37 9.87 -20.86
CA ASP A 254 -14.94 8.98 -21.89
C ASP A 254 -15.48 7.65 -21.34
N ASN A 255 -15.47 7.47 -20.02
CA ASN A 255 -15.83 6.23 -19.34
C ASN A 255 -15.01 5.00 -19.82
N CYS A 256 -13.75 5.20 -20.20
CA CYS A 256 -12.89 4.13 -20.68
C CYS A 256 -11.80 3.72 -19.69
N ILE A 257 -11.34 2.48 -19.85
CA ILE A 257 -10.08 1.97 -19.33
C ILE A 257 -9.12 1.93 -20.52
N HIS A 258 -7.95 2.53 -20.37
CA HIS A 258 -6.94 2.57 -21.44
C HIS A 258 -5.70 1.82 -21.02
N ALA A 259 -5.10 1.13 -21.98
CA ALA A 259 -3.81 0.50 -21.86
C ALA A 259 -2.81 1.14 -22.83
N PHE A 260 -1.61 1.41 -22.35
CA PHE A 260 -0.50 1.99 -23.11
C PHE A 260 0.76 1.14 -22.94
N GLU A 261 1.53 1.00 -24.01
CA GLU A 261 2.83 0.35 -23.96
C GLU A 261 3.79 1.16 -23.07
N GLY A 262 4.48 0.49 -22.15
CA GLY A 262 5.23 1.19 -21.09
C GLY A 262 6.37 2.07 -21.59
N LYS A 263 7.03 1.65 -22.67
CA LYS A 263 8.24 2.29 -23.19
C LYS A 263 7.97 3.56 -23.98
N THR A 264 6.89 3.57 -24.75
CA THR A 264 6.58 4.60 -25.76
C THR A 264 5.26 5.33 -25.50
N GLY A 265 4.40 4.78 -24.65
CA GLY A 265 3.05 5.27 -24.40
C GLY A 265 2.10 5.02 -25.58
N GLU A 266 2.47 4.18 -26.55
CA GLU A 266 1.57 3.84 -27.66
C GLU A 266 0.33 3.08 -27.14
N PRO A 267 -0.88 3.42 -27.60
CA PRO A 267 -2.08 2.72 -27.15
C PRO A 267 -2.05 1.24 -27.52
N LEU A 268 -2.27 0.36 -26.54
CA LEU A 268 -2.42 -1.07 -26.76
C LEU A 268 -3.88 -1.43 -27.03
N TRP A 269 -4.77 -0.98 -26.14
CA TRP A 269 -6.22 -1.16 -26.28
C TRP A 269 -6.99 -0.17 -25.41
N THR A 270 -8.27 -0.04 -25.72
CA THR A 270 -9.24 0.75 -24.95
C THR A 270 -10.46 -0.12 -24.69
N PHE A 271 -10.88 -0.22 -23.43
CA PHE A 271 -12.12 -0.87 -23.03
C PHE A 271 -13.16 0.20 -22.66
N GLN A 272 -14.27 0.22 -23.42
CA GLN A 272 -15.38 1.12 -23.17
C GLN A 272 -16.33 0.51 -22.14
N THR A 273 -16.53 1.18 -21.01
CA THR A 273 -17.58 0.78 -20.05
C THR A 273 -18.96 1.27 -20.50
N ALA A 274 -20.02 0.63 -20.01
CA ALA A 274 -21.40 1.04 -20.27
C ALA A 274 -21.66 2.50 -19.87
N ASP A 275 -22.27 3.27 -20.79
CA ASP A 275 -22.65 4.66 -20.57
C ASP A 275 -24.14 4.73 -20.17
N ASP A 276 -24.46 5.39 -19.05
CA ASP A 276 -25.84 5.73 -18.64
C ASP A 276 -26.00 7.25 -18.73
N GLU A 277 -27.03 7.70 -19.45
CA GLU A 277 -27.41 9.11 -19.59
C GLU A 277 -27.54 9.83 -18.23
N ARG A 278 -27.85 9.12 -17.13
CA ARG A 278 -27.98 9.73 -15.78
C ARG A 278 -26.66 10.18 -15.16
N ASN A 279 -25.55 9.52 -15.46
CA ASN A 279 -24.22 9.79 -14.87
C ASN A 279 -23.16 9.92 -15.96
N LYS A 280 -23.58 10.49 -17.10
CA LYS A 280 -22.78 10.58 -18.32
C LYS A 280 -21.43 11.24 -18.04
N GLY A 281 -20.38 10.51 -18.36
CA GLY A 281 -19.00 10.94 -18.21
C GLY A 281 -18.38 10.67 -16.83
N MET A 282 -19.11 10.31 -15.76
CA MET A 282 -18.45 10.11 -14.46
C MET A 282 -17.43 8.96 -14.46
N GLY A 283 -17.65 7.90 -15.25
CA GLY A 283 -16.72 6.77 -15.40
C GLY A 283 -16.37 6.08 -14.09
N MET A 284 -15.08 5.93 -13.84
CA MET A 284 -14.52 5.29 -12.64
C MET A 284 -13.85 6.33 -11.77
N TYR A 285 -14.29 6.44 -10.51
CA TYR A 285 -13.66 7.34 -9.53
C TYR A 285 -12.27 6.85 -9.13
N HIS A 286 -12.09 5.52 -9.05
CA HIS A 286 -10.81 4.88 -8.77
C HIS A 286 -10.34 3.95 -9.89
N GLY A 287 -9.18 3.32 -9.69
CA GLY A 287 -8.51 2.50 -10.68
C GLY A 287 -9.02 1.07 -10.73
N VAL A 288 -8.25 0.24 -11.43
CA VAL A 288 -8.48 -1.19 -11.57
C VAL A 288 -7.74 -1.98 -10.49
N ALA A 289 -8.20 -3.19 -10.20
CA ALA A 289 -7.48 -4.18 -9.39
C ALA A 289 -7.04 -5.36 -10.27
N LEU A 290 -6.02 -6.09 -9.82
CA LEU A 290 -5.51 -7.29 -10.49
C LEU A 290 -5.66 -8.50 -9.57
N ASN A 291 -5.87 -9.67 -10.16
CA ASN A 291 -5.68 -10.93 -9.44
C ASN A 291 -4.18 -11.25 -9.25
N LYS A 292 -3.87 -12.22 -8.38
CA LYS A 292 -2.49 -12.61 -8.08
C LYS A 292 -1.69 -13.09 -9.30
N ALA A 293 -2.34 -13.73 -10.26
CA ALA A 293 -1.72 -14.16 -11.50
C ALA A 293 -1.41 -12.99 -12.46
N ALA A 294 -1.96 -11.80 -12.19
CA ALA A 294 -1.90 -10.62 -13.04
C ALA A 294 -2.35 -10.89 -14.48
N ASP A 295 -3.36 -11.76 -14.65
CA ASP A 295 -3.93 -12.12 -15.96
C ASP A 295 -5.36 -11.57 -16.18
N THR A 296 -5.96 -11.03 -15.12
CA THR A 296 -7.32 -10.49 -15.14
C THR A 296 -7.36 -9.15 -14.41
N ILE A 297 -7.97 -8.16 -15.07
CA ILE A 297 -8.17 -6.79 -14.62
C ILE A 297 -9.62 -6.61 -14.18
N PHE A 298 -9.84 -6.10 -12.98
CA PHE A 298 -11.17 -5.81 -12.44
C PHE A 298 -11.40 -4.31 -12.32
N ALA A 299 -12.55 -3.84 -12.78
CA ALA A 299 -12.92 -2.44 -12.71
C ALA A 299 -14.35 -2.28 -12.19
N ALA A 300 -14.57 -1.28 -11.35
CA ALA A 300 -15.90 -0.89 -10.89
C ALA A 300 -16.18 0.57 -11.26
N THR A 301 -17.41 0.84 -11.72
CA THR A 301 -17.82 2.17 -12.20
C THR A 301 -18.78 2.84 -11.22
N CYS A 302 -18.81 4.18 -11.26
CA CYS A 302 -19.76 4.98 -10.48
C CYS A 302 -21.23 4.69 -10.81
N GLN A 303 -21.49 4.04 -11.94
CA GLN A 303 -22.82 3.63 -12.39
C GLN A 303 -23.23 2.26 -11.84
N GLY A 304 -22.37 1.58 -11.09
CA GLY A 304 -22.65 0.27 -10.50
C GLY A 304 -22.28 -0.91 -11.39
N ASP A 305 -21.48 -0.71 -12.44
CA ASP A 305 -20.97 -1.82 -13.25
C ASP A 305 -19.67 -2.36 -12.67
N VAL A 306 -19.51 -3.68 -12.70
CA VAL A 306 -18.28 -4.38 -12.33
C VAL A 306 -17.87 -5.28 -13.48
N TYR A 307 -16.65 -5.13 -13.96
CA TYR A 307 -16.09 -5.85 -15.10
C TYR A 307 -14.89 -6.69 -14.67
N ALA A 308 -14.77 -7.88 -15.26
CA ALA A 308 -13.50 -8.57 -15.42
C ALA A 308 -13.06 -8.52 -16.88
N ILE A 309 -11.81 -8.18 -17.11
CA ILE A 309 -11.23 -7.91 -18.42
C ILE A 309 -9.89 -8.66 -18.51
N ASN A 310 -9.64 -9.36 -19.61
CA ASN A 310 -8.35 -10.02 -19.81
C ASN A 310 -7.27 -9.02 -20.27
N LEU A 311 -6.01 -9.46 -20.35
CA LEU A 311 -4.89 -8.59 -20.75
C LEU A 311 -4.98 -8.03 -22.18
N LYS A 312 -5.88 -8.55 -23.01
CA LYS A 312 -6.14 -8.06 -24.37
C LYS A 312 -7.25 -7.00 -24.42
N GLY A 313 -7.78 -6.59 -23.28
CA GLY A 313 -8.89 -5.65 -23.20
C GLY A 313 -10.25 -6.26 -23.54
N GLU A 314 -10.39 -7.59 -23.47
CA GLU A 314 -11.65 -8.27 -23.76
C GLU A 314 -12.42 -8.57 -22.47
N GLN A 315 -13.73 -8.33 -22.48
CA GLN A 315 -14.59 -8.66 -21.34
C GLN A 315 -14.63 -10.17 -21.10
N VAL A 316 -14.32 -10.57 -19.87
CA VAL A 316 -14.49 -11.94 -19.37
C VAL A 316 -15.90 -12.11 -18.83
N TRP A 317 -16.31 -11.25 -17.89
CA TRP A 317 -17.66 -11.18 -17.36
C TRP A 317 -18.01 -9.75 -16.92
N HIS A 318 -19.30 -9.49 -16.72
CA HIS A 318 -19.83 -8.18 -16.31
C HIS A 318 -21.06 -8.37 -15.40
N LEU A 319 -21.15 -7.53 -14.37
CA LEU A 319 -22.27 -7.46 -13.43
C LEU A 319 -22.76 -6.02 -13.25
N LYS A 320 -24.05 -5.87 -12.93
CA LYS A 320 -24.68 -4.59 -12.62
C LYS A 320 -25.27 -4.59 -11.21
N PHE A 321 -24.87 -3.62 -10.41
CA PHE A 321 -25.38 -3.35 -9.08
C PHE A 321 -26.20 -2.06 -9.08
N LYS A 322 -27.18 -1.99 -8.17
CA LYS A 322 -27.98 -0.78 -7.91
C LYS A 322 -27.32 0.05 -6.81
N ASP A 323 -26.05 0.40 -7.02
CA ASP A 323 -25.22 1.12 -6.05
C ASP A 323 -24.26 2.05 -6.82
N TYR A 324 -23.79 3.09 -6.14
CA TYR A 324 -22.74 3.97 -6.66
C TYR A 324 -21.40 3.45 -6.17
N LEU A 325 -20.64 2.78 -7.04
CA LEU A 325 -19.37 2.14 -6.65
C LEU A 325 -18.20 3.09 -6.83
N PHE A 326 -17.29 3.12 -5.86
CA PHE A 326 -16.12 3.98 -5.91
C PHE A 326 -14.92 3.31 -6.60
N GLY A 327 -14.78 1.99 -6.52
CA GLY A 327 -13.73 1.24 -7.21
C GLY A 327 -13.65 -0.23 -6.80
N ALA A 328 -12.81 -0.98 -7.53
CA ALA A 328 -12.32 -2.30 -7.12
C ALA A 328 -11.26 -2.12 -6.03
N THR A 329 -11.42 -2.79 -4.89
CA THR A 329 -10.70 -2.42 -3.66
C THR A 329 -9.80 -3.48 -3.07
N LEU A 330 -9.98 -4.75 -3.43
CA LEU A 330 -9.16 -5.87 -2.96
C LEU A 330 -9.44 -7.07 -3.85
N VAL A 331 -8.39 -7.80 -4.20
CA VAL A 331 -8.51 -9.14 -4.80
C VAL A 331 -7.68 -10.10 -3.98
N ALA A 332 -8.32 -11.10 -3.39
CA ALA A 332 -7.68 -12.10 -2.54
C ALA A 332 -8.57 -13.33 -2.39
N ASP A 333 -7.99 -14.50 -2.11
CA ASP A 333 -8.72 -15.71 -1.73
C ASP A 333 -9.21 -15.55 -0.29
N LEU A 334 -10.50 -15.20 -0.13
CA LEU A 334 -11.08 -14.79 1.16
C LEU A 334 -11.58 -15.99 1.97
N ASP A 335 -11.91 -17.09 1.31
CA ASP A 335 -12.46 -18.29 1.95
C ASP A 335 -11.53 -19.51 1.91
N ALA A 336 -10.32 -19.32 1.38
CA ALA A 336 -9.29 -20.34 1.18
C ALA A 336 -9.73 -21.49 0.28
N ASP A 337 -10.64 -21.23 -0.67
CA ASP A 337 -11.12 -22.21 -1.66
C ASP A 337 -10.18 -22.36 -2.88
N GLY A 338 -9.16 -21.49 -2.98
CA GLY A 338 -8.21 -21.44 -4.10
C GLY A 338 -8.66 -20.55 -5.26
N THR A 339 -9.85 -19.95 -5.17
CA THR A 339 -10.36 -18.91 -6.07
C THR A 339 -10.28 -17.58 -5.34
N GLU A 340 -9.82 -16.53 -6.02
CA GLU A 340 -9.82 -15.19 -5.43
C GLU A 340 -11.23 -14.57 -5.49
N GLU A 341 -11.55 -13.74 -4.52
CA GLU A 341 -12.70 -12.83 -4.53
C GLU A 341 -12.26 -11.39 -4.76
N LEU A 342 -13.15 -10.65 -5.42
CA LEU A 342 -13.07 -9.21 -5.59
C LEU A 342 -13.97 -8.53 -4.55
N VAL A 343 -13.39 -7.65 -3.74
CA VAL A 343 -14.12 -6.73 -2.87
C VAL A 343 -14.27 -5.37 -3.54
N PHE A 344 -15.47 -4.81 -3.45
CA PHE A 344 -15.78 -3.47 -3.94
C PHE A 344 -16.99 -2.91 -3.19
N GLY A 345 -17.21 -1.60 -3.28
CA GLY A 345 -18.32 -1.01 -2.54
C GLY A 345 -18.70 0.42 -2.90
N GLY A 346 -19.90 0.74 -2.44
CA GLY A 346 -20.57 2.03 -2.46
C GLY A 346 -21.23 2.24 -1.11
N GLY A 347 -22.56 2.39 -1.08
CA GLY A 347 -23.33 2.34 0.17
C GLY A 347 -23.46 0.92 0.75
N THR A 348 -23.05 -0.10 0.00
CA THR A 348 -22.92 -1.49 0.42
C THR A 348 -21.53 -1.99 0.01
N ILE A 349 -20.89 -2.81 0.85
CA ILE A 349 -19.67 -3.55 0.50
C ILE A 349 -20.06 -4.96 0.02
N TYR A 350 -19.42 -5.43 -1.04
CA TYR A 350 -19.69 -6.70 -1.70
C TYR A 350 -18.40 -7.50 -1.84
N ALA A 351 -18.50 -8.82 -1.76
CA ALA A 351 -17.49 -9.75 -2.26
C ALA A 351 -18.09 -10.66 -3.33
N VAL A 352 -17.41 -10.79 -4.46
CA VAL A 352 -17.79 -11.69 -5.55
C VAL A 352 -16.61 -12.56 -5.96
N SER A 353 -16.87 -13.77 -6.41
CA SER A 353 -15.86 -14.64 -7.03
C SER A 353 -15.25 -13.96 -8.26
N THR A 354 -13.92 -13.93 -8.36
CA THR A 354 -13.22 -13.39 -9.54
C THR A 354 -13.41 -14.24 -10.80
N LYS A 355 -13.76 -15.52 -10.62
CA LYS A 355 -13.91 -16.48 -11.72
C LYS A 355 -15.15 -16.24 -12.58
N ASP A 356 -16.27 -15.91 -11.93
CA ASP A 356 -17.58 -15.86 -12.57
C ASP A 356 -18.48 -14.74 -12.06
N GLY A 357 -18.02 -13.94 -11.09
CA GLY A 357 -18.80 -12.86 -10.50
C GLY A 357 -19.88 -13.35 -9.52
N ALA A 358 -19.88 -14.62 -9.10
CA ALA A 358 -20.86 -15.11 -8.14
C ALA A 358 -20.74 -14.36 -6.81
N LEU A 359 -21.85 -13.82 -6.30
CA LEU A 359 -21.89 -13.12 -5.01
C LEU A 359 -21.57 -14.10 -3.87
N LYS A 360 -20.55 -13.77 -3.07
CA LYS A 360 -20.19 -14.52 -1.85
C LYS A 360 -20.92 -13.95 -0.64
N TRP A 361 -20.78 -12.65 -0.40
CA TRP A 361 -21.50 -11.94 0.67
C TRP A 361 -21.62 -10.43 0.36
N LYS A 362 -22.45 -9.74 1.14
CA LYS A 362 -22.56 -8.27 1.12
C LYS A 362 -23.02 -7.73 2.48
N GLN A 363 -22.60 -6.53 2.83
CA GLN A 363 -23.02 -5.83 4.06
C GLN A 363 -23.34 -4.35 3.80
N PRO A 364 -24.43 -3.81 4.37
CA PRO A 364 -24.72 -2.39 4.29
C PRO A 364 -23.68 -1.57 5.07
N MET A 365 -23.34 -0.40 4.52
CA MET A 365 -22.44 0.57 5.15
C MET A 365 -23.24 1.76 5.71
N ASN A 366 -22.66 2.45 6.69
CA ASN A 366 -23.22 3.70 7.19
C ASN A 366 -22.92 4.88 6.25
N LYS A 367 -21.82 4.82 5.50
CA LYS A 367 -21.41 5.87 4.56
C LYS A 367 -21.07 5.32 3.18
N SER A 368 -19.78 5.07 2.90
CA SER A 368 -19.33 4.59 1.60
C SER A 368 -17.92 4.00 1.66
N LEU A 369 -17.61 3.03 0.78
CA LEU A 369 -16.25 2.50 0.60
C LEU A 369 -15.41 3.37 -0.35
N ASP A 370 -15.27 4.66 -0.04
CA ASP A 370 -14.59 5.63 -0.91
C ASP A 370 -13.06 5.56 -0.86
N ARG A 371 -12.47 4.98 0.18
CA ARG A 371 -11.00 4.85 0.31
C ARG A 371 -10.55 3.40 0.52
N GLY A 372 -11.49 2.46 0.38
CA GLY A 372 -11.19 1.05 0.28
C GLY A 372 -11.05 0.24 1.53
N ALA A 373 -10.55 -0.98 1.32
CA ALA A 373 -10.38 -2.00 2.34
C ALA A 373 -8.97 -2.63 2.24
N VAL A 374 -8.55 -3.24 3.34
CA VAL A 374 -7.34 -4.05 3.46
C VAL A 374 -7.69 -5.39 4.07
N LEU A 375 -6.88 -6.41 3.80
CA LEU A 375 -7.04 -7.73 4.38
C LEU A 375 -6.08 -7.91 5.56
N CYS A 376 -6.59 -8.28 6.72
CA CYS A 376 -5.81 -8.55 7.92
C CYS A 376 -6.61 -9.39 8.90
N ASP A 377 -5.95 -10.11 9.80
CA ASP A 377 -6.60 -10.66 11.00
C ASP A 377 -6.82 -9.51 12.00
N ALA A 378 -8.00 -8.91 12.00
CA ALA A 378 -8.31 -7.70 12.76
C ALA A 378 -8.71 -8.01 14.20
N ASP A 379 -9.38 -9.13 14.44
CA ASP A 379 -9.88 -9.51 15.77
C ASP A 379 -9.00 -10.56 16.51
N GLY A 380 -8.05 -11.18 15.81
CA GLY A 380 -7.09 -12.13 16.37
C GLY A 380 -7.58 -13.58 16.41
N ASP A 381 -8.63 -13.92 15.67
CA ASP A 381 -9.16 -15.29 15.62
C ASP A 381 -8.37 -16.22 14.68
N GLY A 382 -7.51 -15.64 13.83
CA GLY A 382 -6.62 -16.33 12.90
C GLY A 382 -7.21 -16.54 11.51
N ASP A 383 -8.47 -16.17 11.28
CA ASP A 383 -9.06 -16.01 9.97
C ASP A 383 -8.78 -14.57 9.46
N LEU A 384 -8.91 -14.35 8.14
CA LEU A 384 -8.66 -13.04 7.56
C LEU A 384 -9.94 -12.20 7.61
N ASP A 385 -9.80 -10.89 7.81
CA ASP A 385 -10.88 -9.91 7.78
C ASP A 385 -10.66 -8.85 6.70
N VAL A 386 -11.77 -8.40 6.11
CA VAL A 386 -11.81 -7.21 5.27
C VAL A 386 -12.03 -5.99 6.16
N LEU A 387 -10.95 -5.26 6.46
CA LEU A 387 -10.96 -4.03 7.28
C LEU A 387 -11.08 -2.78 6.42
N PHE A 388 -11.99 -1.87 6.79
CA PHE A 388 -12.27 -0.63 6.05
C PHE A 388 -12.80 0.49 6.97
N ASN A 389 -12.89 1.69 6.40
CA ASN A 389 -13.46 2.86 7.05
C ASN A 389 -14.93 3.04 6.66
N ASP A 390 -15.79 3.27 7.65
CA ASP A 390 -17.24 3.47 7.48
C ASP A 390 -17.70 4.71 8.26
N GLY A 391 -17.47 5.88 7.66
CA GLY A 391 -17.67 7.16 8.35
C GLY A 391 -16.63 7.33 9.45
N HIS A 392 -17.06 7.38 10.72
CA HIS A 392 -16.17 7.53 11.87
C HIS A 392 -15.78 6.18 12.52
N LEU A 393 -16.20 5.07 11.90
CA LEU A 393 -15.91 3.73 12.38
C LEU A 393 -14.79 3.13 11.55
N VAL A 394 -13.86 2.44 12.21
CA VAL A 394 -13.00 1.42 11.61
C VAL A 394 -13.74 0.10 11.82
N ARG A 395 -14.05 -0.63 10.75
CA ARG A 395 -14.81 -1.89 10.80
C ARG A 395 -14.03 -2.99 10.10
N ALA A 396 -14.18 -4.22 10.57
CA ALA A 396 -13.76 -5.40 9.84
C ALA A 396 -14.91 -6.39 9.74
N LEU A 397 -14.93 -7.13 8.64
CA LEU A 397 -15.83 -8.25 8.39
C LEU A 397 -14.98 -9.49 8.17
N ASP A 398 -15.36 -10.62 8.77
CA ASP A 398 -14.75 -11.91 8.48
C ASP A 398 -14.77 -12.14 6.96
N ALA A 399 -13.60 -12.40 6.38
CA ALA A 399 -13.42 -12.38 4.93
C ALA A 399 -14.25 -13.47 4.24
N LYS A 400 -14.47 -14.60 4.92
CA LYS A 400 -15.21 -15.74 4.39
C LYS A 400 -16.71 -15.54 4.41
N THR A 401 -17.25 -15.05 5.53
CA THR A 401 -18.68 -14.99 5.79
C THR A 401 -19.29 -13.61 5.55
N GLY A 402 -18.47 -12.56 5.64
CA GLY A 402 -18.91 -11.17 5.63
C GLY A 402 -19.62 -10.74 6.92
N GLU A 403 -19.53 -11.51 8.00
CA GLU A 403 -20.09 -11.13 9.31
C GLU A 403 -19.16 -10.15 10.04
N PRO A 404 -19.69 -9.19 10.83
CA PRO A 404 -18.84 -8.25 11.58
C PRO A 404 -17.96 -8.95 12.61
N SER A 405 -16.64 -8.72 12.54
CA SER A 405 -15.63 -9.28 13.44
C SER A 405 -15.02 -8.21 14.36
N PHE A 406 -14.79 -6.99 13.84
CA PHE A 406 -14.16 -5.91 14.59
C PHE A 406 -14.83 -4.54 14.34
N GLU A 407 -14.87 -3.70 15.37
CA GLU A 407 -15.30 -2.30 15.26
C GLU A 407 -14.55 -1.39 16.26
N TYR A 408 -14.13 -0.22 15.78
CA TYR A 408 -13.59 0.86 16.61
C TYR A 408 -14.23 2.20 16.26
N ASN A 409 -14.66 2.95 17.30
CA ASN A 409 -15.23 4.28 17.15
C ASN A 409 -14.16 5.37 17.29
N ALA A 410 -13.80 6.01 16.18
CA ALA A 410 -12.77 7.05 16.14
C ALA A 410 -13.27 8.45 16.57
N ARG A 411 -14.47 8.57 17.18
CA ARG A 411 -14.92 9.84 17.78
C ARG A 411 -14.24 10.07 19.12
N PHE A 412 -13.17 10.85 19.09
CA PHE A 412 -12.49 11.30 20.30
C PHE A 412 -13.35 12.32 21.08
N LYS A 413 -13.31 12.27 22.41
CA LYS A 413 -14.11 13.16 23.26
C LYS A 413 -13.81 14.63 22.95
N GLY A 414 -14.85 15.42 22.65
CA GLY A 414 -14.74 16.83 22.30
C GLY A 414 -14.41 17.11 20.82
N SER A 415 -14.27 16.07 19.99
CA SER A 415 -14.12 16.20 18.54
C SER A 415 -15.43 16.60 17.87
N ARG A 416 -15.33 17.33 16.76
CA ARG A 416 -16.45 17.71 15.88
C ARG A 416 -16.45 16.92 14.56
N TRP A 417 -15.82 15.75 14.54
CA TRP A 417 -15.31 15.17 13.31
C TRP A 417 -16.22 14.10 12.80
N GLU A 418 -16.34 14.02 11.49
CA GLU A 418 -17.46 13.31 10.87
C GLU A 418 -17.05 12.02 10.19
N SER A 419 -15.83 11.96 9.65
CA SER A 419 -15.39 10.82 8.86
C SER A 419 -13.89 10.63 8.90
N ILE A 420 -13.47 9.38 9.00
CA ILE A 420 -12.19 8.92 8.51
C ILE A 420 -12.24 9.07 6.99
N SER A 421 -11.29 9.81 6.43
CA SER A 421 -11.23 10.10 4.98
C SER A 421 -9.96 9.55 4.34
N SER A 422 -9.13 8.85 5.12
CA SER A 422 -7.94 8.14 4.67
C SER A 422 -8.28 6.72 4.24
N ALA A 423 -7.47 6.14 3.35
CA ALA A 423 -7.44 4.70 3.18
C ALA A 423 -6.89 4.03 4.47
N PRO A 424 -7.34 2.81 4.82
CA PRO A 424 -6.80 2.08 5.96
C PRO A 424 -5.33 1.68 5.71
N ILE A 425 -4.45 1.90 6.69
CA ILE A 425 -3.10 1.33 6.70
C ILE A 425 -3.01 0.37 7.88
N VAL A 426 -2.57 -0.85 7.62
CA VAL A 426 -2.34 -1.85 8.66
C VAL A 426 -0.87 -2.28 8.61
N GLY A 427 -0.29 -2.60 9.76
CA GLY A 427 1.10 -3.03 9.89
C GLY A 427 1.50 -3.28 11.33
N ASP A 428 2.57 -4.03 11.56
CA ASP A 428 3.20 -4.17 12.88
C ASP A 428 4.07 -2.94 13.11
N PHE A 429 3.49 -1.90 13.71
CA PHE A 429 4.11 -0.58 13.83
C PHE A 429 5.19 -0.55 14.91
N ASP A 430 5.05 -1.37 15.96
CA ASP A 430 5.94 -1.38 17.12
C ASP A 430 6.82 -2.63 17.23
N GLY A 431 6.71 -3.57 16.29
CA GLY A 431 7.57 -4.75 16.17
C GLY A 431 7.24 -5.85 17.19
N ASP A 432 6.03 -5.83 17.78
CA ASP A 432 5.61 -6.84 18.76
C ASP A 432 4.98 -8.09 18.12
N GLY A 433 4.81 -8.08 16.79
CA GLY A 433 4.25 -9.14 15.98
C GLY A 433 2.73 -9.14 15.88
N LEU A 434 2.04 -8.18 16.51
CA LEU A 434 0.62 -7.90 16.32
C LEU A 434 0.44 -6.73 15.33
N LEU A 435 -0.76 -6.61 14.80
CA LEU A 435 -1.09 -5.58 13.83
C LEU A 435 -1.62 -4.32 14.50
N GLU A 436 -1.28 -3.16 13.94
CA GLU A 436 -1.89 -1.86 14.19
C GLU A 436 -2.60 -1.35 12.95
N TYR A 437 -3.58 -0.49 13.19
CA TYR A 437 -4.24 0.31 12.18
C TYR A 437 -3.83 1.77 12.31
N PHE A 438 -3.66 2.47 11.18
CA PHE A 438 -3.55 3.92 11.09
C PHE A 438 -4.66 4.51 10.23
N GLY A 439 -5.20 5.66 10.67
CA GLY A 439 -6.07 6.48 9.86
C GLY A 439 -6.16 7.93 10.34
N VAL A 440 -6.82 8.76 9.54
CA VAL A 440 -7.04 10.17 9.85
C VAL A 440 -8.53 10.49 9.80
N ILE A 441 -9.08 10.85 10.95
CA ILE A 441 -10.46 11.35 11.07
C ILE A 441 -10.46 12.87 11.07
N GLY A 442 -11.39 13.49 10.34
CA GLY A 442 -11.46 14.94 10.28
C GLY A 442 -12.68 15.49 9.55
N LEU A 443 -12.65 16.81 9.35
CA LEU A 443 -13.62 17.59 8.59
C LEU A 443 -12.94 18.07 7.31
N GLY A 444 -13.39 17.57 6.16
CA GLY A 444 -12.83 17.94 4.85
C GLY A 444 -13.27 19.33 4.35
N THR A 445 -13.33 20.33 5.23
CA THR A 445 -13.79 21.68 4.86
C THR A 445 -12.70 22.46 4.15
N SER A 446 -13.11 23.23 3.13
CA SER A 446 -12.27 24.22 2.45
C SER A 446 -12.23 25.57 3.18
N GLU A 447 -12.75 25.65 4.41
CA GLU A 447 -12.77 26.89 5.19
C GLU A 447 -11.37 27.14 5.77
N LEU A 448 -10.58 27.92 5.03
CA LEU A 448 -9.22 28.38 5.34
C LEU A 448 -9.18 29.37 6.52
N ASP A 449 -9.88 29.10 7.62
CA ASP A 449 -9.84 30.01 8.77
C ASP A 449 -8.61 29.80 9.66
N GLY A 450 -7.92 28.65 9.50
CA GLY A 450 -6.68 28.28 10.18
C GLY A 450 -6.78 28.24 11.71
N LYS A 451 -8.01 28.29 12.25
CA LYS A 451 -8.27 28.59 13.66
C LYS A 451 -8.81 27.41 14.45
N ASN A 452 -9.19 26.30 13.79
CA ASN A 452 -9.66 25.09 14.47
C ASN A 452 -8.83 23.86 14.06
N ASN A 453 -8.70 22.92 15.01
CA ASN A 453 -8.20 21.58 14.76
C ASN A 453 -9.30 20.78 14.05
N TYR A 454 -9.05 20.41 12.80
CA TYR A 454 -10.00 19.74 11.91
C TYR A 454 -9.63 18.27 11.62
N GLY A 455 -8.57 17.71 12.21
CA GLY A 455 -8.23 16.29 12.04
C GLY A 455 -7.32 15.67 13.13
N MET A 456 -7.33 14.34 13.27
CA MET A 456 -6.39 13.56 14.10
C MET A 456 -5.90 12.44 13.23
N ALA A 457 -4.59 12.32 13.14
CA ALA A 457 -3.93 11.08 12.79
C ALA A 457 -3.88 10.19 14.05
N PHE A 458 -4.36 8.96 13.97
CA PHE A 458 -4.38 8.05 15.11
C PHE A 458 -3.97 6.65 14.71
N ALA A 459 -3.44 5.91 15.67
CA ALA A 459 -3.22 4.48 15.54
C ALA A 459 -3.91 3.70 16.65
N ILE A 460 -4.44 2.53 16.30
CA ILE A 460 -5.03 1.59 17.24
C ILE A 460 -4.43 0.20 17.08
N THR A 461 -4.52 -0.59 18.13
CA THR A 461 -4.16 -2.01 18.13
C THR A 461 -5.22 -2.83 17.41
N LEU A 462 -4.81 -3.88 16.72
CA LEU A 462 -5.67 -4.97 16.23
C LEU A 462 -5.35 -6.26 17.01
N GLY A 463 -6.11 -7.32 16.76
CA GLY A 463 -5.99 -8.59 17.49
C GLY A 463 -5.02 -9.59 16.86
N GLY A 464 -4.88 -9.56 15.54
CA GLY A 464 -4.16 -10.58 14.80
C GLY A 464 -2.67 -10.35 14.59
N LYS A 465 -2.04 -11.39 14.05
CA LYS A 465 -0.62 -11.43 13.68
C LYS A 465 -0.48 -11.55 12.17
N GLY A 466 0.65 -11.12 11.64
CA GLY A 466 1.06 -11.47 10.28
C GLY A 466 1.56 -10.29 9.46
N ALA A 467 1.74 -10.54 8.16
CA ALA A 467 2.08 -9.49 7.22
C ALA A 467 0.83 -8.67 6.92
N ALA A 468 0.80 -7.41 7.32
CA ALA A 468 -0.26 -6.54 6.89
C ALA A 468 -0.20 -6.34 5.37
N TRP A 469 -1.34 -6.50 4.71
CA TRP A 469 -1.48 -6.13 3.32
C TRP A 469 -1.61 -4.62 3.24
N SER A 470 -0.56 -3.95 2.81
CA SER A 470 -0.43 -2.50 2.85
C SER A 470 -1.18 -1.75 1.75
N THR A 471 -2.00 -2.42 0.91
CA THR A 471 -2.61 -1.74 -0.25
C THR A 471 -4.01 -2.19 -0.65
N PHE A 472 -4.70 -1.23 -1.26
CA PHE A 472 -6.05 -1.27 -1.84
C PHE A 472 -6.19 -2.03 -3.18
N ARG A 473 -5.11 -2.61 -3.76
CA ARG A 473 -5.18 -3.12 -5.16
C ARG A 473 -4.28 -4.30 -5.51
N ALA A 474 -3.72 -5.00 -4.52
CA ALA A 474 -2.69 -6.02 -4.75
C ALA A 474 -1.55 -5.50 -5.66
N ASN A 475 -1.19 -4.21 -5.55
CA ASN A 475 -0.05 -3.66 -6.29
C ASN A 475 1.23 -4.19 -5.65
N LEU A 476 1.81 -5.23 -6.27
CA LEU A 476 3.05 -5.91 -5.84
C LEU A 476 4.25 -4.96 -5.68
N ARG A 477 4.15 -3.71 -6.16
CA ARG A 477 5.22 -2.70 -6.12
C ARG A 477 4.94 -1.54 -5.19
N ARG A 478 3.74 -1.47 -4.61
CA ARG A 478 3.36 -0.46 -3.62
C ARG A 478 3.40 -1.05 -2.20
N THR A 479 4.38 -1.89 -1.92
CA THR A 479 4.32 -2.72 -0.72
C THR A 479 4.60 -1.94 0.55
N GLY A 480 5.41 -0.87 0.53
CA GLY A 480 5.98 -0.33 1.78
C GLY A 480 6.65 -1.42 2.66
N ASN A 481 6.79 -2.63 2.12
CA ASN A 481 7.09 -3.85 2.84
C ASN A 481 8.31 -4.42 2.13
N PRO A 482 9.47 -4.48 2.82
CA PRO A 482 10.76 -4.89 2.26
C PRO A 482 10.81 -6.38 1.86
N ALA A 483 9.71 -7.15 1.99
CA ALA A 483 9.67 -8.58 1.74
C ALA A 483 9.45 -9.00 0.26
N HIS A 484 9.27 -8.06 -0.66
CA HIS A 484 9.11 -8.36 -2.10
C HIS A 484 10.21 -7.70 -2.93
N ARG A 485 11.42 -8.29 -2.89
CA ARG A 485 12.43 -8.20 -3.94
C ARG A 485 12.55 -9.54 -4.63
#